data_AF-A0A1R1X615-F1
#
_entry.id   AF-A0A1R1X615-F1
#
_cell.length_a   1.000
_cell.length_b   1.000
_cell.length_c   1.000
_cell.angle_alpha   90.00
_cell.angle_beta   90.00
_cell.angle_gamma   90.00
#
_symmetry.space_group_name_H-M   'P 1'
#
loop_
_entity.id
_entity.type
_entity.pdbx_description
1 polymer ?
#
loop_
_entity_poly.entity_id
_entity_poly.type
_entity_poly.pdbx_seq_one_letter_code
_entity_poly.pdbx_strand_id
1 'polypeptide(L)' 'MDTPASKMFTTKLGTGFQHAKVTNSTGSRYNKSTVGRMIDHIYYAGLNSRQNWCTANQFLDLSNHMPIAAQWTLDALE' A
#
# COMPACT_ATOMS: atom_id res chain seq x y z
N MET A 1 5.45 8.93 -0.03
CA MET A 1 6.84 8.52 -0.35
C MET A 1 6.79 7.42 -1.41
N ASP A 2 7.78 7.22 -2.30
CA ASP A 2 7.70 6.04 -3.19
C ASP A 2 7.90 4.72 -2.42
N THR A 3 7.56 3.59 -3.04
CA THR A 3 7.65 2.28 -2.38
C THR A 3 9.06 1.95 -1.87
N PRO A 4 10.16 2.15 -2.63
CA PRO A 4 11.51 1.88 -2.13
C PRO A 4 11.89 2.73 -0.92
N ALA A 5 11.66 4.05 -0.97
CA ALA A 5 11.99 4.91 0.15
C ALA A 5 11.07 4.63 1.35
N SER A 6 9.79 4.32 1.12
CA SER A 6 8.84 3.99 2.18
C SER A 6 9.28 2.74 2.93
N LYS A 7 9.69 1.69 2.21
CA LYS A 7 10.20 0.46 2.84
C LYS A 7 11.47 0.74 3.64
N MET A 8 12.41 1.49 3.08
CA MET A 8 13.65 1.86 3.78
C MET A 8 13.37 2.68 5.04
N PHE A 9 12.41 3.60 4.99
CA PHE A 9 11.98 4.38 6.15
C PHE A 9 11.42 3.47 7.25
N THR A 10 10.50 2.55 6.92
CA THR A 10 9.94 1.60 7.88
C THR A 10 11.02 0.68 8.47
N THR A 11 11.98 0.21 7.64
CA THR A 11 13.12 -0.59 8.13
C THR A 11 13.99 0.20 9.11
N LYS A 12 14.27 1.48 8.83
CA LYS A 12 15.05 2.36 9.73
C LYS A 12 14.35 2.62 11.05
N LEU A 13 13.02 2.67 11.07
CA LEU A 13 12.25 2.82 12.30
C LEU A 13 12.31 1.56 13.19
N GLY A 14 12.72 0.41 12.65
CA GLY A 14 12.87 -0.82 13.42
C GLY A 14 11.54 -1.42 13.91
N THR A 15 10.40 -1.02 13.33
CA THR A 15 9.06 -1.40 13.82
C THR A 15 8.64 -2.83 13.46
N GLY A 16 9.41 -3.52 12.61
CA GLY A 16 9.07 -4.87 12.14
C GLY A 16 7.81 -4.94 11.27
N PHE A 17 7.27 -3.81 10.81
CA PHE A 17 6.06 -3.82 10.00
C PHE A 17 6.29 -4.45 8.62
N GLN A 18 5.33 -5.26 8.21
CA GLN A 18 5.26 -5.85 6.88
C GLN A 18 4.54 -4.90 5.92
N HIS A 19 5.00 -4.85 4.67
CA HIS A 19 4.42 -4.00 3.63
C HIS A 19 3.40 -4.77 2.80
N ALA A 20 2.14 -4.30 2.75
CA ALA A 20 1.12 -4.85 1.87
C ALA A 20 1.38 -4.41 0.42
N LYS A 21 1.88 -5.33 -0.41
CA LYS A 21 2.24 -5.03 -1.80
C LYS A 21 0.98 -4.77 -2.64
N VAL A 22 0.83 -3.55 -3.15
CA VAL A 22 -0.15 -3.22 -4.19
C VAL A 22 0.19 -3.99 -5.47
N THR A 23 -0.77 -4.69 -6.05
CA THR A 23 -0.54 -5.64 -7.15
C THR A 23 -0.96 -5.12 -8.53
N ASN A 24 -1.98 -4.27 -8.59
CA ASN A 24 -2.59 -3.78 -9.84
C ASN A 24 -2.12 -2.38 -10.23
N SER A 25 -1.09 -1.85 -9.57
CA SER A 25 -0.50 -0.55 -9.88
C SER A 25 0.99 -0.58 -9.58
N THR A 26 1.79 -0.07 -10.51
CA THR A 26 3.22 0.24 -10.30
C THR A 26 3.42 1.50 -9.46
N GLY A 27 2.33 2.17 -9.11
CA GLY A 27 2.34 3.40 -8.36
C GLY A 27 2.52 4.67 -9.19
N SER A 28 2.34 4.61 -10.51
CA SER A 28 2.22 5.79 -11.36
C SER A 28 0.75 6.13 -11.61
N ARG A 29 0.35 7.40 -11.43
CA ARG A 29 -0.99 7.90 -11.81
C ARG A 29 -0.87 8.95 -12.90
N TYR A 30 -1.58 8.81 -14.01
CA TYR A 30 -1.64 9.88 -15.01
C TYR A 30 -2.76 10.86 -14.66
N ASN A 31 -2.45 12.14 -14.42
CA ASN A 31 -3.43 13.20 -14.21
C ASN A 31 -3.19 14.35 -15.18
N LYS A 32 -4.06 14.45 -16.20
CA LYS A 32 -4.19 15.52 -17.22
C LYS A 32 -2.93 15.89 -18.03
N SER A 33 -1.74 15.48 -17.62
CA SER A 33 -0.43 15.59 -18.27
C SER A 33 0.73 15.16 -17.33
N THR A 34 0.47 15.08 -16.02
CA THR A 34 1.49 14.79 -15.00
C THR A 34 1.39 13.35 -14.51
N VAL A 35 2.52 12.64 -14.48
CA VAL A 35 2.62 11.33 -13.82
C VAL A 35 2.86 11.54 -12.31
N GLY A 36 1.82 11.32 -11.51
CA GLY A 36 1.90 11.24 -10.05
C GLY A 36 2.53 9.93 -9.57
N ARG A 37 3.00 9.92 -8.32
CA ARG A 37 3.62 8.77 -7.63
C ARG A 37 2.69 8.23 -6.55
N MET A 38 2.76 6.94 -6.28
CA MET A 38 2.09 6.28 -5.16
C MET A 38 2.81 6.67 -3.90
N ILE A 39 2.13 7.48 -3.09
CA ILE A 39 2.65 7.99 -1.83
C ILE A 39 1.98 7.38 -0.62
N ASP A 40 0.84 6.72 -0.84
CA ASP A 40 0.06 5.97 0.14
C ASP A 40 0.54 4.52 0.18
N HIS A 41 0.75 3.98 1.39
CA HIS A 41 1.23 2.62 1.61
C HIS A 41 0.50 2.03 2.82
N ILE A 42 0.25 0.73 2.80
CA ILE A 42 -0.31 0.01 3.94
C ILE A 42 0.78 -0.87 4.56
N TYR A 43 1.08 -0.61 5.83
CA TYR A 43 1.97 -1.41 6.66
C TYR A 43 1.17 -2.06 7.78
N TYR A 44 1.53 -3.29 8.14
CA TYR A 44 0.83 -4.08 9.14
C TYR A 44 1.79 -4.91 9.99
N ALA A 45 1.35 -5.33 11.17
CA ALA A 45 2.03 -6.27 12.04
C ALA A 45 1.00 -7.05 12.86
N GLY A 46 1.44 -8.13 13.52
CA GLY A 46 0.56 -8.95 14.38
C GLY A 46 -0.45 -9.81 13.62
N LEU A 47 -0.30 -9.97 12.31
CA LEU A 47 -1.11 -10.88 11.50
C LEU A 47 -0.27 -12.10 11.12
N ASN A 48 -0.87 -13.28 11.29
CA ASN A 48 -0.23 -14.58 11.01
C ASN A 48 -0.19 -14.92 9.51
N SER A 49 -0.83 -14.10 8.67
CA SER A 49 -0.90 -14.30 7.23
C SER A 49 -0.55 -13.02 6.48
N ARG A 50 -0.06 -13.20 5.25
CA ARG A 50 0.04 -12.08 4.30
C ARG A 50 -1.36 -11.68 3.83
N GLN A 51 -1.48 -10.45 3.36
CA GLN A 51 -2.72 -9.99 2.72
C GLN A 51 -3.12 -10.91 1.55
N ASN A 52 -4.41 -11.23 1.45
CA ASN A 52 -4.99 -11.96 0.32
C ASN A 52 -4.83 -11.16 -0.97
N TRP A 53 -5.14 -9.86 -0.88
CA TRP A 53 -4.93 -8.91 -1.96
C TRP A 53 -4.68 -7.51 -1.39
N CYS A 54 -4.04 -6.69 -2.20
CA CYS A 54 -3.86 -5.26 -1.98
C CYS A 54 -3.85 -4.58 -3.35
N THR A 55 -4.75 -3.62 -3.55
CA THR A 55 -5.02 -2.99 -4.86
C THR A 55 -5.33 -1.51 -4.72
N ALA A 56 -4.90 -0.72 -5.70
CA ALA A 56 -5.33 0.66 -5.86
C ALA A 56 -6.63 0.71 -6.70
N ASN A 57 -7.58 1.58 -6.32
CA ASN A 57 -8.79 1.82 -7.08
C ASN A 57 -8.66 3.12 -7.90
N GLN A 58 -8.30 2.97 -9.18
CA GLN A 58 -8.13 4.11 -10.09
C GLN A 58 -9.45 4.69 -10.63
N PHE A 59 -10.56 3.95 -10.48
CA PHE A 59 -11.86 4.33 -11.01
C PHE A 59 -12.68 5.17 -10.03
N LEU A 60 -12.21 5.31 -8.79
CA LEU A 60 -12.86 6.09 -7.75
C LEU A 60 -12.18 7.45 -7.61
N ASP A 61 -12.90 8.52 -7.92
CA ASP A 61 -12.42 9.90 -7.84
C ASP A 61 -13.07 10.62 -6.64
N LEU A 62 -12.48 10.45 -5.46
CA LEU A 62 -12.94 11.09 -4.22
C LEU A 62 -12.03 12.22 -3.74
N SER A 63 -10.77 12.21 -4.17
CA SER A 63 -9.77 13.19 -3.78
C SER A 63 -8.59 13.17 -4.76
N ASN A 64 -7.59 14.00 -4.48
CA ASN A 64 -6.30 13.96 -5.18
C ASN A 64 -5.48 12.67 -4.92
N HIS A 65 -5.92 11.79 -4.01
CA HIS A 65 -5.32 10.48 -3.75
C HIS A 65 -6.12 9.33 -4.38
N MET A 66 -5.44 8.22 -4.68
CA MET A 66 -6.11 6.97 -5.07
C MET A 66 -6.36 6.10 -3.84
N PRO A 67 -7.59 5.62 -3.61
CA PRO A 67 -7.85 4.64 -2.57
C PRO A 67 -6.98 3.39 -2.77
N ILE A 68 -6.34 2.93 -1.70
CA ILE A 68 -5.68 1.63 -1.64
C ILE A 68 -6.43 0.80 -0.61
N ALA A 69 -6.83 -0.40 -1.01
CA ALA A 69 -7.51 -1.34 -0.14
C ALA A 69 -6.71 -2.65 -0.08
N ALA A 70 -6.74 -3.30 1.08
CA ALA A 70 -6.14 -4.60 1.31
C ALA A 70 -7.06 -5.46 2.18
N GLN A 71 -6.98 -6.77 2.01
CA GLN A 71 -7.76 -7.73 2.77
C GLN A 71 -6.86 -8.78 3.39
N TRP A 72 -7.16 -9.14 4.63
CA TRP A 72 -6.57 -10.28 5.32
C TRP A 72 -7.66 -11.25 5.73
N THR A 73 -7.30 -12.52 5.74
CA THR A 73 -8.07 -13.53 6.47
C THR A 73 -7.60 -13.52 7.92
N LEU A 74 -8.54 -13.32 8.85
CA LEU A 74 -8.28 -13.30 10.30
C LEU A 74 -8.42 -14.70 10.89
N ASP A 75 -7.84 -15.71 10.24
CA ASP A 75 -7.82 -17.07 10.77
C ASP A 75 -6.76 -17.11 11.88
N ALA A 76 -7.26 -17.10 13.12
CA ALA A 76 -6.50 -17.01 14.36
C ALA A 76 -5.66 -15.72 14.51
N LEU A 77 -6.30 -14.64 14.99
CA LEU A 77 -5.65 -13.81 16.00
C LEU A 77 -5.27 -14.74 17.15
N GLU A 78 -4.00 -15.09 17.26
CA GLU A 78 -3.47 -15.71 18.48
C GLU A 78 -3.13 -14.62 19.48
#